data_AF-A0A961VDQ8-F1
#
_entry.id   AF-A0A961VDQ8-F1
#
_cell.length_a   1.000
_cell.length_b   1.000
_cell.length_c   1.000
_cell.angle_alpha   90.00
_cell.angle_beta   90.00
_cell.angle_gamma   90.00
#
_symmetry.space_group_name_H-M   'P 1'
#
loop_
_entity.id
_entity.type
_entity.pdbx_description
1 polymer ?
#
loop_
_entity_poly.entity_id
_entity_poly.type
_entity_poly.pdbx_seq_one_letter_code
_entity_poly.pdbx_strand_id
1 'polypeptide(L)' 'MSYLMLAGGLALLVFSGDLLVRGSVALAERLAIPPIIIGLTIVAFGTSAPEL' A
#
# COMPACT_ATOMS: atom_id res chain seq x y z
N MET A 1 28.32 -0.11 2.44
CA MET A 1 27.42 1.05 2.69
C MET A 1 26.23 1.04 1.73
N SER A 2 26.47 0.91 0.42
CA SER A 2 25.42 0.80 -0.62
C SER A 2 24.38 -0.30 -0.36
N TYR A 3 24.80 -1.49 0.07
CA TYR A 3 23.87 -2.60 0.36
C TYR A 3 22.94 -2.33 1.55
N LEU A 4 23.39 -1.56 2.55
CA LEU A 4 22.54 -1.17 3.68
C LEU A 4 21.46 -0.17 3.25
N MET A 5 21.82 0.79 2.40
CA MET A 5 20.88 1.74 1.84
C MET A 5 19.85 1.05 0.92
N LEU A 6 20.30 0.09 0.12
CA LEU A 6 19.42 -0.72 -0.73
C LEU A 6 18.42 -1.53 0.11
N ALA A 7 18.90 -2.28 1.11
CA ALA A 7 18.04 -3.09 1.96
C ALA A 7 17.07 -2.23 2.80
N GLY A 8 17.55 -1.11 3.35
CA GLY A 8 16.72 -0.17 4.10
C GLY A 8 15.66 0.51 3.23
N GLY A 9 16.01 0.90 2.00
CA GLY A 9 15.09 1.47 1.03
C GLY A 9 14.00 0.49 0.60
N LEU A 10 14.37 -0.77 0.31
CA LEU A 10 13.43 -1.84 0.00
C LEU A 10 12.47 -2.12 1.17
N ALA A 11 13.00 -2.20 2.39
CA ALA A 11 12.17 -2.38 3.58
C ALA A 11 11.17 -1.23 3.74
N LEU A 12 11.63 0.02 3.64
CA LEU A 12 10.76 1.20 3.71
C LEU A 12 9.70 1.20 2.61
N LEU A 13 10.06 0.87 1.37
CA LEU A 13 9.14 0.83 0.23
C LEU A 13 8.00 -0.18 0.46
N VAL A 14 8.34 -1.41 0.85
CA VAL A 14 7.35 -2.47 1.12
C VAL A 14 6.46 -2.11 2.31
N PHE A 15 7.05 -1.65 3.42
CA PHE A 15 6.27 -1.30 4.61
C PHE A 15 5.38 -0.09 4.39
N SER A 16 5.86 0.94 3.71
CA SER A 16 5.06 2.14 3.42
C SER A 16 3.91 1.84 2.46
N GLY A 17 4.10 0.95 1.48
CA GLY A 17 3.03 0.47 0.61
C GLY A 17 1.90 -0.23 1.38
N ASP A 18 2.24 -1.18 2.26
CA ASP A 18 1.25 -1.88 3.08
C ASP A 18 0.49 -0.93 4.03
N LEU A 19 1.20 0.02 4.66
CA LEU A 19 0.58 1.05 5.50
C LEU A 19 -0.37 1.96 4.72
N LEU A 20 0.01 2.37 3.51
CA LEU A 20 -0.82 3.21 2.64
C LEU A 20 -2.12 2.49 2.26
N VAL A 21 -2.04 1.21 1.88
CA VAL A 21 -3.22 0.41 1.51
C VAL A 21 -4.16 0.26 2.69
N ARG A 22 -3.65 -0.12 3.86
CA ARG A 22 -4.46 -0.27 5.08
C ARG A 22 -5.13 1.04 5.49
N GLY A 23 -4.40 2.15 5.44
CA GLY A 23 -4.95 3.48 5.74
C GLY A 23 -6.05 3.88 4.75
N SER A 24 -5.84 3.61 3.45
CA SER A 24 -6.80 3.92 2.38
C SER A 24 -8.07 3.07 2.49
N VAL A 25 -7.93 1.78 2.78
CA VAL A 25 -9.06 0.86 3.05
C VAL A 25 -9.86 1.37 4.24
N ALA A 26 -9.21 1.65 5.38
CA ALA A 26 -9.89 2.12 6.59
C ALA A 26 -10.62 3.46 6.36
N LEU A 27 -10.06 4.35 5.55
CA LEU A 27 -10.72 5.60 5.17
C LEU A 27 -11.94 5.34 4.29
N ALA A 28 -11.82 4.49 3.27
CA ALA A 28 -12.92 4.17 2.37
C ALA A 28 -14.09 3.46 3.09
N GLU A 29 -13.79 2.58 4.05
CA GLU A 29 -14.79 1.95 4.92
C GLU A 29 -15.53 2.98 5.77
N ARG A 30 -14.83 3.98 6.34
CA ARG A 30 -15.46 5.09 7.08
C ARG A 30 -16.35 5.97 6.22
N LEU A 31 -16.07 6.04 4.92
CA LEU A 31 -16.89 6.73 3.93
C LEU A 31 -18.03 5.85 3.39
N ALA A 32 -18.24 4.66 3.95
CA ALA A 32 -19.25 3.69 3.52
C ALA A 32 -19.11 3.28 2.03
N ILE A 33 -17.89 3.27 1.50
CA ILE A 33 -17.63 2.77 0.15
C ILE A 33 -17.81 1.24 0.14
N PRO A 34 -18.50 0.68 -0.87
CA PRO A 34 -18.69 -0.77 -0.96
C PRO A 34 -17.36 -1.55 -1.01
N PRO A 35 -17.21 -2.67 -0.29
CA PRO A 35 -15.97 -3.45 -0.26
C PRO A 35 -15.49 -3.93 -1.64
N ILE A 36 -16.42 -4.17 -2.57
CA ILE A 36 -16.10 -4.56 -3.94
C ILE A 36 -15.30 -3.47 -4.68
N ILE A 37 -15.64 -2.18 -4.45
CA ILE A 37 -14.96 -1.05 -5.08
C ILE A 37 -13.57 -0.88 -4.45
N ILE A 38 -13.48 -1.00 -3.13
CA ILE A 38 -12.21 -0.96 -2.39
C ILE A 38 -11.26 -2.06 -2.89
N GLY A 39 -11.76 -3.28 -3.07
CA GLY A 39 -10.99 -4.41 -3.59
C GLY A 39 -10.53 -4.20 -5.05
N LEU A 40 -11.43 -3.76 -5.93
CA LEU A 40 -11.10 -3.53 -7.34
C LEU A 40 -10.17 -2.34 -7.58
N THR A 41 -10.09 -1.40 -6.64
CA THR A 41 -9.30 -0.18 -6.80
C THR A 41 -8.13 -0.15 -5.82
N ILE A 42 -8.38 0.15 -4.55
CA ILE A 42 -7.34 0.36 -3.53
C ILE A 42 -6.45 -0.87 -3.36
N VAL A 43 -7.02 -2.07 -3.29
CA VAL A 43 -6.23 -3.31 -3.11
C VAL A 43 -5.48 -3.66 -4.39
N ALA A 44 -6.15 -3.63 -5.54
CA ALA A 44 -5.55 -3.94 -6.83
C ALA A 44 -4.36 -3.02 -7.18
N PHE A 45 -4.49 -1.71 -6.92
CA PHE A 45 -3.37 -0.77 -7.09
C PHE A 45 -2.32 -0.91 -5.98
N GLY A 46 -2.77 -1.17 -4.75
CA GLY A 46 -1.91 -1.31 -3.58
C GLY A 46 -0.86 -2.41 -3.70
N THR A 47 -1.21 -3.53 -4.33
CA THR A 47 -0.30 -4.65 -4.56
C THR A 47 0.75 -4.40 -5.64
N SER A 48 0.60 -3.35 -6.45
CA SER A 48 1.59 -2.95 -7.46
C SER A 48 2.33 -1.67 -7.08
N ALA A 49 1.92 -1.00 -6.00
CA ALA A 49 2.52 0.27 -5.56
C ALA A 49 4.01 0.16 -5.20
N PRO A 50 4.53 -0.95 -4.63
CA PRO A 50 5.97 -1.11 -4.44
C PRO A 50 6.77 -1.25 -5.75
N GLU A 51 6.13 -1.68 -6.84
CA GLU A 51 6.77 -1.93 -8.13
C GLU A 51 6.67 -0.75 -9.12
N LEU A 52 5.75 0.19 -8.87
CA LEU A 52 5.57 1.43 -9.65
C LEU A 52 6.61 2.50 -9.30
#